data_AF-A0AAJ5E751-F1
#
_entry.id   AF-A0AAJ5E751-F1
#
_cell.length_a   1.000
_cell.length_b   1.000
_cell.length_c   1.000
_cell.angle_alpha   90.00
_cell.angle_beta   90.00
_cell.angle_gamma   90.00
#
_symmetry.space_group_name_H-M   'P 1'
#
loop_
_entity.id
_entity.type
_entity.pdbx_description
1 polymer ?
#
loop_
_entity_poly.entity_id
_entity_poly.type
_entity_poly.pdbx_seq_one_letter_code
_entity_poly.pdbx_strand_id
1 'polypeptide(L)'
;MKFPDTPSLAAFKSDAAVLHHELRSGCRSALGRAIRAQLISSVPVNRAICLRIIAKEYGLTYQEIVARDQMISRYADHCVSQGFWRQPYVGVFRRARFLLQFDALVECLRDQIPLAAAAQKRGVDFSGFHFSSLLLSRIGRVLKRKKVPDFSYLQAPGSLVHYDWFQDVKKASHSNFSNAKFYSITADPVVQPGAYGWEADFSYAYASGKVI
;
A
#
# COMPACT_ATOMS: atom_id res chain seq x y z
N MET A 1 -14.74 -18.27 5.29
CA MET A 1 -14.35 -17.20 6.23
C MET A 1 -14.28 -15.88 5.45
N LYS A 2 -14.82 -14.78 5.97
CA LYS A 2 -14.74 -13.45 5.33
C LYS A 2 -13.71 -12.63 6.11
N PHE A 3 -12.56 -12.38 5.49
CA PHE A 3 -11.51 -11.55 6.10
C PHE A 3 -11.87 -10.06 5.99
N PRO A 4 -11.44 -9.21 6.95
CA PRO A 4 -11.55 -7.77 6.81
C PRO A 4 -10.67 -7.28 5.66
N ASP A 5 -11.09 -6.19 5.01
CA ASP A 5 -10.29 -5.54 3.96
C ASP A 5 -8.94 -5.09 4.53
N THR A 6 -7.84 -5.32 3.80
CA THR A 6 -6.57 -4.66 4.15
C THR A 6 -6.69 -3.13 3.98
N PRO A 7 -5.84 -2.33 4.64
CA PRO A 7 -5.88 -0.88 4.47
C PRO A 7 -5.72 -0.41 3.02
N SER A 8 -4.97 -1.15 2.20
CA SER A 8 -4.84 -0.86 0.77
C SER A 8 -6.14 -1.12 0.01
N LEU A 9 -6.86 -2.21 0.29
CA LEU A 9 -8.17 -2.46 -0.32
C LEU A 9 -9.21 -1.43 0.17
N ALA A 10 -9.18 -1.07 1.45
CA ALA A 10 -10.03 -0.02 2.00
C ALA A 10 -9.77 1.34 1.32
N ALA A 11 -8.51 1.71 1.09
CA ALA A 11 -8.13 2.91 0.34
C ALA A 11 -8.66 2.88 -1.10
N PHE A 12 -8.49 1.75 -1.80
CA PHE A 12 -9.03 1.54 -3.14
C PHE A 12 -10.56 1.69 -3.20
N LYS A 13 -11.29 1.03 -2.28
CA LYS A 13 -12.75 1.14 -2.19
C LYS A 13 -13.20 2.56 -1.84
N SER A 14 -12.40 3.28 -1.06
CA SER A 14 -12.65 4.68 -0.71
C SER A 14 -12.49 5.60 -1.93
N ASP A 15 -11.49 5.37 -2.79
CA ASP A 15 -11.35 6.12 -4.05
C ASP A 15 -12.52 5.87 -5.01
N ALA A 16 -13.01 4.62 -5.07
CA ALA A 16 -14.20 4.30 -5.86
C ALA A 16 -15.47 4.97 -5.31
N ALA A 17 -15.59 5.13 -3.99
CA ALA A 17 -16.70 5.86 -3.37
C ALA A 17 -16.66 7.36 -3.70
N VAL A 18 -15.47 7.97 -3.70
CA VAL A 18 -15.30 9.37 -4.14
C VAL A 18 -15.69 9.53 -5.60
N LEU A 19 -15.20 8.66 -6.49
CA LEU A 19 -15.58 8.68 -7.90
C LEU A 19 -17.10 8.53 -8.08
N HIS A 20 -17.74 7.66 -7.30
CA HIS A 20 -19.19 7.48 -7.37
C HIS A 20 -19.94 8.75 -6.99
N HIS A 21 -19.51 9.43 -5.94
CA HIS A 21 -20.07 10.71 -5.53
C HIS A 21 -19.88 11.79 -6.61
N GLU A 22 -18.68 11.93 -7.16
CA GLU A 22 -18.36 12.88 -8.23
C GLU A 22 -19.17 12.65 -9.51
N LEU A 23 -19.38 11.38 -9.90
CA LEU A 23 -20.21 11.04 -11.06
C LEU A 23 -21.68 11.39 -10.83
N ARG A 24 -22.20 11.15 -9.61
CA ARG A 24 -23.57 11.52 -9.25
C ARG A 24 -23.78 13.03 -9.19
N SER A 25 -22.74 13.79 -8.84
CA SER A 25 -22.78 15.26 -8.82
C SER A 25 -22.52 15.90 -10.20
N GLY A 26 -22.38 15.10 -11.27
CA GLY A 26 -22.16 15.62 -12.62
C GLY A 26 -20.75 16.20 -12.87
N CYS A 27 -19.75 15.80 -12.08
CA CYS A 27 -18.37 16.28 -12.23
C CYS A 27 -17.80 15.92 -13.60
N ARG A 28 -17.43 16.93 -14.40
CA ARG A 28 -16.93 16.75 -15.78
C ARG A 28 -15.67 15.88 -15.85
N SER A 29 -14.75 16.04 -14.90
CA SER A 29 -13.51 15.25 -14.87
C SER A 29 -13.80 13.77 -14.58
N ALA A 30 -14.73 13.48 -13.68
CA ALA A 30 -15.17 12.13 -13.35
C ALA A 30 -15.87 11.46 -14.53
N LEU A 31 -16.76 12.18 -15.23
CA LEU A 31 -17.39 11.71 -16.47
C LEU A 31 -16.33 11.37 -17.54
N GLY A 32 -15.35 12.24 -17.74
CA GLY A 32 -14.25 11.99 -18.67
C GLY A 32 -13.42 10.74 -18.32
N ARG A 33 -13.18 10.47 -17.03
CA ARG A 33 -12.51 9.23 -16.58
C ARG A 33 -13.33 7.99 -16.93
N ALA A 34 -14.64 8.05 -16.72
CA ALA A 34 -15.51 6.91 -16.96
C ALA A 34 -15.71 6.61 -18.47
N ILE A 35 -15.76 7.65 -19.30
CA ILE A 35 -15.78 7.53 -20.77
C ILE A 35 -14.48 6.88 -21.26
N ARG A 36 -13.31 7.36 -20.81
CA ARG A 36 -12.01 6.75 -21.16
C ARG A 36 -11.90 5.29 -20.73
N ALA A 37 -12.55 4.92 -19.64
CA ALA A 37 -12.58 3.55 -19.19
C ALA A 37 -13.44 2.64 -20.10
N GLN A 38 -14.30 3.20 -20.96
CA GLN A 38 -15.29 2.51 -21.79
C GLN A 38 -16.29 1.68 -20.98
N LEU A 39 -16.60 2.12 -19.75
CA LEU A 39 -17.43 1.37 -18.80
C LEU A 39 -18.80 2.03 -18.54
N ILE A 40 -19.09 3.17 -19.17
CA ILE A 40 -20.44 3.78 -19.15
C ILE A 40 -20.96 3.75 -20.59
N SER A 41 -21.95 2.90 -20.84
CA SER A 41 -22.61 2.80 -22.15
C SER A 41 -24.05 3.32 -22.19
N SER A 42 -24.66 3.68 -21.05
CA SER A 42 -26.03 4.24 -20.89
C SER A 42 -26.64 3.90 -19.53
N VAL A 43 -26.06 2.95 -18.80
CA VAL A 43 -26.56 2.43 -17.52
C VAL A 43 -26.22 3.37 -16.36
N PRO A 44 -27.10 3.54 -15.35
CA PRO A 44 -26.80 4.35 -14.17
C PRO A 44 -25.51 3.91 -13.47
N VAL A 45 -24.69 4.91 -13.11
CA VAL A 45 -23.41 4.70 -12.44
C VAL A 45 -23.64 4.08 -11.06
N ASN A 46 -23.22 2.82 -10.92
CA ASN A 46 -23.22 2.11 -9.65
C ASN A 46 -21.79 1.93 -9.10
N ARG A 47 -21.70 1.52 -7.84
CA ARG A 47 -20.42 1.35 -7.14
C ARG A 47 -19.51 0.31 -7.80
N ALA A 48 -20.08 -0.75 -8.39
CA ALA A 48 -19.32 -1.79 -9.07
C ALA A 48 -18.61 -1.26 -10.33
N ILE A 49 -19.27 -0.41 -11.11
CA ILE A 49 -18.66 0.29 -12.25
C ILE A 49 -17.49 1.16 -11.77
N CYS A 50 -17.68 1.92 -10.69
CA CYS A 50 -16.61 2.78 -10.15
C CYS A 50 -15.40 1.96 -9.71
N LEU A 51 -15.59 0.82 -9.04
CA LEU A 51 -14.50 -0.08 -8.66
C LEU A 51 -13.73 -0.58 -9.90
N ARG A 52 -14.43 -0.95 -10.98
CA ARG A 52 -13.80 -1.39 -12.23
C ARG A 52 -13.03 -0.27 -12.93
N ILE A 53 -13.55 0.97 -12.89
CA ILE A 53 -12.85 2.15 -13.43
C ILE A 53 -11.55 2.38 -12.66
N ILE A 54 -11.61 2.46 -11.32
CA ILE A 54 -10.40 2.66 -10.49
C ILE A 54 -9.40 1.52 -10.70
N ALA A 55 -9.85 0.27 -10.77
CA ALA A 55 -8.97 -0.87 -11.01
C ALA A 55 -8.22 -0.72 -12.34
N LYS A 56 -8.95 -0.41 -13.43
CA LYS A 56 -8.35 -0.19 -14.76
C LYS A 56 -7.33 0.93 -14.74
N GLU A 57 -7.61 2.02 -14.02
CA GLU A 57 -6.64 3.10 -13.83
C GLU A 57 -5.39 2.66 -13.04
N TYR A 58 -5.52 1.68 -12.14
CA TYR A 58 -4.38 1.07 -11.41
C TYR A 58 -3.64 0.03 -12.27
N GLY A 59 -4.09 -0.23 -13.50
CA GLY A 59 -3.51 -1.26 -14.39
C GLY A 59 -3.90 -2.69 -14.00
N LEU A 60 -5.01 -2.86 -13.27
CA LEU A 60 -5.48 -4.15 -12.76
C LEU A 60 -6.98 -4.32 -13.03
N THR A 61 -7.49 -5.53 -12.84
CA THR A 61 -8.93 -5.81 -12.73
C THR A 61 -9.37 -5.78 -11.28
N TYR A 62 -10.67 -5.55 -11.04
CA TYR A 62 -11.20 -5.59 -9.67
C TYR A 62 -11.07 -6.99 -9.06
N GLN A 63 -11.23 -8.04 -9.86
CA GLN A 63 -11.04 -9.44 -9.42
C GLN A 63 -9.61 -9.69 -8.94
N GLU A 64 -8.58 -9.23 -9.68
CA GLU A 64 -7.18 -9.37 -9.26
C GLU A 64 -6.90 -8.65 -7.94
N ILE A 65 -7.45 -7.45 -7.76
CA ILE A 65 -7.28 -6.68 -6.51
C ILE A 65 -7.88 -7.45 -5.33
N VAL A 66 -9.10 -7.96 -5.47
CA VAL A 66 -9.77 -8.73 -4.41
C VAL A 66 -9.07 -10.07 -4.15
N ALA A 67 -8.62 -10.77 -5.19
CA ALA A 67 -7.89 -12.03 -5.05
C ALA A 67 -6.57 -11.82 -4.29
N ARG A 68 -5.81 -10.77 -4.62
CA ARG A 68 -4.58 -10.40 -3.91
C ARG A 68 -4.85 -10.07 -2.44
N ASP A 69 -5.89 -9.28 -2.17
CA ASP A 69 -6.27 -8.95 -0.78
C ASP A 69 -6.60 -10.21 0.03
N GLN A 70 -7.38 -11.15 -0.54
CA GLN A 70 -7.68 -12.42 0.11
C GLN A 70 -6.43 -13.28 0.36
N MET A 71 -5.48 -13.30 -0.58
CA MET A 71 -4.20 -13.99 -0.39
C MET A 71 -3.41 -13.36 0.77
N ILE A 72 -3.36 -12.03 0.87
CA ILE A 72 -2.70 -11.33 1.98
C ILE A 72 -3.34 -11.71 3.31
N SER A 73 -4.67 -11.70 3.39
CA SER A 73 -5.38 -12.04 4.63
C SER A 73 -5.15 -13.49 5.03
N ARG A 74 -5.18 -14.44 4.08
CA ARG A 74 -4.89 -15.85 4.35
C ARG A 74 -3.45 -16.07 4.80
N TYR A 75 -2.50 -15.37 4.17
CA TYR A 75 -1.10 -15.39 4.56
C TYR A 75 -0.92 -14.88 6.00
N ALA A 76 -1.53 -13.75 6.32
CA ALA A 76 -1.49 -13.17 7.67
C ALA A 76 -2.08 -14.12 8.72
N ASP A 77 -3.23 -14.72 8.43
CA ASP A 77 -3.89 -15.69 9.30
C ASP A 77 -3.03 -16.94 9.51
N HIS A 78 -2.45 -17.46 8.43
CA HIS A 78 -1.51 -18.58 8.49
C HIS A 78 -0.30 -18.25 9.38
N CYS A 79 0.38 -17.12 9.16
CA CYS A 79 1.53 -16.71 9.96
C CYS A 79 1.23 -16.54 11.45
N VAL A 80 0.02 -16.07 11.80
CA VAL A 80 -0.43 -15.98 13.19
C VAL A 80 -0.71 -17.38 13.75
N SER A 81 -1.43 -18.23 13.01
CA SER A 81 -1.77 -19.60 13.44
C SER A 81 -0.54 -20.48 13.70
N GLN A 82 0.53 -20.29 12.91
CA GLN A 82 1.79 -21.01 13.04
C GLN A 82 2.74 -20.37 14.07
N GLY A 83 2.35 -19.25 14.70
CA GLY A 83 3.19 -18.53 15.65
C GLY A 83 4.41 -17.83 15.02
N PHE A 84 4.48 -17.74 13.69
CA PHE A 84 5.52 -16.97 12.99
C PHE A 84 5.40 -15.49 13.32
N TRP A 85 4.17 -14.98 13.39
CA TRP A 85 3.88 -13.63 13.85
C TRP A 85 3.42 -13.67 15.30
N ARG A 86 4.23 -13.09 16.21
CA ARG A 86 3.89 -12.98 17.64
C ARG A 86 2.55 -12.30 17.91
N GLN A 87 2.16 -11.39 17.03
CA GLN A 87 0.89 -10.67 17.08
C GLN A 87 0.37 -10.44 15.66
N PRO A 88 -0.96 -10.42 15.47
CA PRO A 88 -1.56 -10.12 14.18
C PRO A 88 -1.26 -8.68 13.72
N TYR A 89 -1.37 -8.45 12.42
CA TYR A 89 -1.39 -7.09 11.89
C TYR A 89 -2.73 -6.42 12.22
N VAL A 90 -2.68 -5.18 12.74
CA VAL A 90 -3.86 -4.44 13.23
C VAL A 90 -4.00 -3.04 12.59
N GLY A 91 -3.46 -2.85 11.38
CA GLY A 91 -3.52 -1.54 10.73
C GLY A 91 -4.94 -1.10 10.37
N VAL A 92 -5.29 0.14 10.73
CA VAL A 92 -6.62 0.73 10.47
C VAL A 92 -6.52 1.77 9.37
N PHE A 93 -7.36 1.63 8.34
CA PHE A 93 -7.47 2.64 7.29
C PHE A 93 -8.18 3.90 7.81
N ARG A 94 -7.52 5.05 7.68
CA ARG A 94 -8.10 6.38 7.89
C ARG A 94 -7.78 7.25 6.67
N ARG A 95 -8.80 7.59 5.87
CA ARG A 95 -8.60 8.25 4.55
C ARG A 95 -7.73 9.51 4.64
N ALA A 96 -8.03 10.43 5.57
CA ALA A 96 -7.29 11.69 5.69
C ALA A 96 -5.78 11.45 5.97
N ARG A 97 -5.47 10.58 6.94
CA ARG A 97 -4.08 10.20 7.25
C ARG A 97 -3.41 9.49 6.08
N PHE A 98 -4.12 8.56 5.44
CA PHE A 98 -3.61 7.82 4.29
C PHE A 98 -3.24 8.76 3.13
N LEU A 99 -4.04 9.79 2.85
CA LEU A 99 -3.74 10.76 1.78
C LEU A 99 -2.45 11.53 2.08
N LEU A 100 -2.23 11.96 3.33
CA LEU A 100 -0.98 12.60 3.74
C LEU A 100 0.22 11.65 3.61
N GLN A 101 0.08 10.39 4.02
CA GLN A 101 1.11 9.36 3.85
C GLN A 101 1.40 9.08 2.37
N PHE A 102 0.36 9.05 1.53
CA PHE A 102 0.48 8.88 0.09
C PHE A 102 1.23 10.06 -0.55
N ASP A 103 0.91 11.29 -0.18
CA ASP A 103 1.60 12.47 -0.71
C ASP A 103 3.07 12.51 -0.27
N ALA A 104 3.39 12.09 0.96
CA ALA A 104 4.77 11.92 1.42
C ALA A 104 5.54 10.90 0.59
N LEU A 105 4.91 9.76 0.27
CA LEU A 105 5.49 8.73 -0.61
C LEU A 105 5.73 9.26 -2.02
N VAL A 106 4.76 9.99 -2.58
CA VAL A 106 4.90 10.60 -3.91
C VAL A 106 6.06 11.59 -3.93
N GLU A 107 6.19 12.45 -2.91
CA GLU A 107 7.31 13.40 -2.81
C GLU A 107 8.66 12.66 -2.68
N CYS A 108 8.76 11.66 -1.80
CA CYS A 108 9.96 10.84 -1.63
C CYS A 108 10.40 10.21 -2.96
N LEU A 109 9.49 9.55 -3.67
CA LEU A 109 9.80 8.82 -4.90
C LEU A 109 10.04 9.75 -6.11
N ARG A 110 9.48 10.96 -6.11
CA ARG A 110 9.70 11.96 -7.15
C ARG A 110 11.02 12.69 -6.94
N ASP A 111 11.23 13.18 -5.72
CA ASP A 111 12.27 14.17 -5.42
C ASP A 111 13.54 13.51 -4.82
N GLN A 112 13.49 12.23 -4.44
CA GLN A 112 14.59 11.48 -3.81
C GLN A 112 14.98 11.99 -2.43
N ILE A 113 14.01 12.52 -1.68
CA ILE A 113 14.22 12.91 -0.30
C ILE A 113 13.90 11.74 0.64
N PRO A 114 14.49 11.68 1.84
CA PRO A 114 14.10 10.70 2.86
C PRO A 114 12.60 10.72 3.12
N LEU A 115 11.97 9.54 3.13
CA LEU A 115 10.53 9.42 3.36
C LEU A 115 10.14 10.03 4.72
N ALA A 116 10.99 9.88 5.73
CA ALA A 116 10.80 10.50 7.04
C ALA A 116 10.66 12.03 6.96
N ALA A 117 11.50 12.69 6.15
CA ALA A 117 11.45 14.14 5.96
C ALA A 117 10.15 14.56 5.25
N ALA A 118 9.73 13.83 4.21
CA ALA A 118 8.47 14.07 3.52
C ALA A 118 7.25 13.88 4.44
N ALA A 119 7.31 12.88 5.32
CA ALA A 119 6.26 12.59 6.30
C ALA A 119 6.17 13.67 7.38
N GLN A 120 7.31 14.14 7.89
CA GLN A 120 7.41 15.19 8.90
C GLN A 120 6.76 16.50 8.44
N LYS A 121 6.99 16.92 7.18
CA LYS A 121 6.34 18.10 6.58
C LYS A 121 4.80 18.04 6.63
N ARG A 122 4.24 16.83 6.71
CA ARG A 122 2.79 16.56 6.74
C ARG A 122 2.28 16.15 8.12
N GLY A 123 3.13 16.13 9.14
CA GLY A 123 2.77 15.72 10.50
C GLY A 123 2.29 14.27 10.61
N VAL A 124 2.83 13.37 9.78
CA VAL A 124 2.47 11.94 9.80
C VAL A 124 3.70 11.05 9.93
N ASP A 125 3.48 9.84 10.45
CA ASP A 125 4.41 8.71 10.38
C ASP A 125 3.79 7.58 9.54
N PHE A 126 4.44 6.42 9.50
CA PHE A 126 3.98 5.21 8.82
C PHE A 126 3.62 4.07 9.80
N SER A 127 3.29 4.39 11.05
CA SER A 127 2.85 3.43 12.05
C SER A 127 1.59 2.68 11.58
N GLY A 128 1.64 1.35 11.56
CA GLY A 128 0.56 0.48 11.11
C GLY A 128 0.25 0.57 9.60
N PHE A 129 1.07 1.28 8.81
CA PHE A 129 0.81 1.50 7.39
C PHE A 129 0.97 0.22 6.57
N HIS A 130 0.22 0.12 5.45
CA HIS A 130 0.30 -1.02 4.54
C HIS A 130 1.04 -0.63 3.26
N PHE A 131 2.33 -0.97 3.20
CA PHE A 131 3.17 -0.84 2.02
C PHE A 131 2.88 -2.02 1.07
N SER A 132 1.81 -1.91 0.27
CA SER A 132 1.36 -2.99 -0.62
C SER A 132 1.83 -2.82 -2.07
N SER A 133 1.79 -3.90 -2.85
CA SER A 133 1.94 -3.82 -4.31
C SER A 133 0.81 -3.02 -4.97
N LEU A 134 -0.41 -3.04 -4.40
CA LEU A 134 -1.52 -2.19 -4.86
C LEU A 134 -1.22 -0.69 -4.70
N LEU A 135 -0.52 -0.31 -3.63
CA LEU A 135 -0.05 1.05 -3.42
C LEU A 135 0.99 1.46 -4.47
N LEU A 136 1.90 0.56 -4.86
CA LEU A 136 2.84 0.80 -5.96
C LEU A 136 2.12 1.05 -7.29
N SER A 137 1.05 0.28 -7.59
CA SER A 137 0.17 0.52 -8.74
C SER A 137 -0.49 1.89 -8.68
N ARG A 138 -1.03 2.28 -7.52
CA ARG A 138 -1.61 3.62 -7.29
C ARG A 138 -0.57 4.73 -7.55
N ILE A 139 0.64 4.59 -7.04
CA ILE A 139 1.73 5.55 -7.27
C ILE A 139 2.09 5.63 -8.75
N GLY A 140 2.06 4.51 -9.49
CA GLY A 140 2.30 4.49 -10.94
C GLY A 140 1.35 5.35 -11.75
N ARG A 141 0.17 5.68 -11.21
CA ARG A 141 -0.78 6.60 -11.85
C ARG A 141 -0.35 8.05 -11.80
N VAL A 142 0.39 8.43 -10.77
CA VAL A 142 0.76 9.83 -10.50
C VAL A 142 2.24 10.09 -10.81
N LEU A 143 3.07 9.06 -10.79
CA LEU A 143 4.50 9.12 -11.10
C LEU A 143 4.86 8.13 -12.21
N LYS A 144 5.24 8.66 -13.38
CA LYS A 144 5.74 7.86 -14.52
C LYS A 144 7.12 7.28 -14.28
N ARG A 145 7.98 8.02 -13.57
CA ARG A 145 9.32 7.59 -13.16
C ARG A 145 9.39 7.69 -11.64
N LYS A 146 9.77 6.59 -11.00
CA LYS A 146 9.88 6.47 -9.55
C LYS A 146 11.34 6.23 -9.22
N LYS A 147 11.86 6.95 -8.24
CA LYS A 147 13.18 6.68 -7.68
C LYS A 147 13.07 5.61 -6.60
N VAL A 148 14.18 5.01 -6.23
CA VAL A 148 14.25 4.10 -5.07
C VAL A 148 13.93 4.89 -3.79
N PRO A 149 13.09 4.36 -2.89
CA PRO A 149 12.78 5.05 -1.65
C PRO A 149 13.98 5.09 -0.70
N ASP A 150 14.14 6.22 -0.02
CA ASP A 150 15.09 6.39 1.08
C ASP A 150 14.31 6.27 2.41
N PHE A 151 14.53 5.17 3.13
CA PHE A 151 13.88 4.85 4.41
C PHE A 151 14.70 5.30 5.62
N SER A 152 15.74 6.11 5.45
CA SER A 152 16.48 6.67 6.58
C SER A 152 15.53 7.39 7.54
N TYR A 153 15.67 7.12 8.84
CA TYR A 153 14.86 7.68 9.94
C TYR A 153 13.35 7.37 9.89
N LEU A 154 12.91 6.49 9.00
CA LEU A 154 11.48 6.19 8.82
C LEU A 154 10.87 5.57 10.08
N GLN A 155 9.78 6.15 10.58
CA GLN A 155 8.99 5.57 11.66
C GLN A 155 7.80 4.79 11.09
N ALA A 156 7.92 3.46 11.04
CA ALA A 156 6.90 2.55 10.51
C ALA A 156 6.62 1.33 11.41
N PRO A 157 6.46 1.50 12.74
CA PRO A 157 6.20 0.38 13.63
C PRO A 157 4.88 -0.31 13.32
N GLY A 158 4.83 -1.63 13.42
CA GLY A 158 3.63 -2.44 13.19
C GLY A 158 3.09 -2.39 11.74
N SER A 159 3.88 -1.87 10.79
CA SER A 159 3.51 -1.80 9.37
C SER A 159 3.43 -3.20 8.74
N LEU A 160 2.66 -3.31 7.66
CA LEU A 160 2.61 -4.50 6.80
C LEU A 160 3.31 -4.15 5.49
N VAL A 161 4.37 -4.88 5.15
CA VAL A 161 5.33 -4.50 4.11
C VAL A 161 5.46 -5.60 3.08
N HIS A 162 5.04 -5.32 1.84
CA HIS A 162 5.27 -6.21 0.71
C HIS A 162 6.74 -6.14 0.29
N TYR A 163 7.31 -7.29 -0.10
CA TYR A 163 8.74 -7.38 -0.44
C TYR A 163 9.19 -6.37 -1.51
N ASP A 164 8.34 -6.03 -2.49
CA ASP A 164 8.65 -5.05 -3.54
C ASP A 164 9.08 -3.67 -2.99
N TRP A 165 8.67 -3.32 -1.77
CA TRP A 165 9.04 -2.05 -1.16
C TRP A 165 10.47 -2.00 -0.65
N PHE A 166 11.14 -3.14 -0.54
CA PHE A 166 12.50 -3.26 -0.01
C PHE A 166 13.53 -3.73 -1.04
N GLN A 167 13.10 -4.27 -2.18
CA GLN A 167 13.96 -4.93 -3.16
C GLN A 167 15.19 -4.11 -3.59
N ASP A 168 15.06 -2.80 -3.78
CA ASP A 168 16.14 -1.92 -4.23
C ASP A 168 16.58 -0.88 -3.20
N VAL A 169 16.03 -0.93 -1.98
CA VAL A 169 16.27 0.09 -0.95
C VAL A 169 17.74 0.07 -0.52
N LYS A 170 18.43 1.20 -0.67
CA LYS A 170 19.84 1.34 -0.28
C LYS A 170 20.04 2.01 1.08
N LYS A 171 19.00 2.62 1.64
CA LYS A 171 19.09 3.43 2.86
C LYS A 171 17.92 3.18 3.77
N ALA A 172 18.20 2.59 4.93
CA ALA A 172 17.23 2.32 5.99
C ALA A 172 17.81 2.63 7.38
N SER A 173 18.89 3.42 7.46
CA SER A 173 19.55 3.76 8.71
C SER A 173 18.63 4.54 9.64
N HIS A 174 18.71 4.26 10.94
CA HIS A 174 17.82 4.83 11.97
C HIS A 174 16.32 4.58 11.75
N SER A 175 15.94 3.69 10.83
CA SER A 175 14.54 3.34 10.63
C SER A 175 14.00 2.53 11.81
N ASN A 176 12.72 2.69 12.10
CA ASN A 176 12.01 1.93 13.12
C ASN A 176 10.89 1.12 12.45
N PHE A 177 11.15 -0.18 12.32
CA PHE A 177 10.21 -1.19 11.84
C PHE A 177 9.86 -2.18 12.98
N SER A 178 9.87 -1.72 14.23
CA SER A 178 9.45 -2.55 15.36
C SER A 178 8.09 -3.19 15.12
N ASN A 179 8.01 -4.52 15.28
CA ASN A 179 6.80 -5.31 15.05
C ASN A 179 6.21 -5.23 13.63
N ALA A 180 6.92 -4.69 12.64
CA ALA A 180 6.50 -4.75 11.25
C ALA A 180 6.40 -6.20 10.76
N LYS A 181 5.59 -6.41 9.73
CA LYS A 181 5.31 -7.70 9.12
C LYS A 181 5.68 -7.64 7.66
N PHE A 182 6.74 -8.35 7.29
CA PHE A 182 7.14 -8.49 5.90
C PHE A 182 6.37 -9.65 5.29
N TYR A 183 5.94 -9.52 4.04
CA TYR A 183 5.20 -10.55 3.33
C TYR A 183 5.50 -10.58 1.83
N SER A 184 5.36 -11.76 1.25
CA SER A 184 5.27 -11.97 -0.19
C SER A 184 4.16 -12.96 -0.46
N ILE A 185 3.22 -12.62 -1.35
CA ILE A 185 2.09 -13.51 -1.71
C ILE A 185 2.48 -14.57 -2.76
N THR A 186 3.69 -14.49 -3.31
CA THR A 186 4.21 -15.41 -4.33
C THR A 186 5.34 -16.30 -3.83
N ALA A 187 5.88 -16.03 -2.63
CA ALA A 187 6.90 -16.87 -2.00
C ALA A 187 6.26 -17.96 -1.13
N ASP A 188 6.97 -19.08 -0.98
CA ASP A 188 6.60 -20.13 -0.04
C ASP A 188 6.45 -19.54 1.37
N PRO A 189 5.30 -19.68 2.05
CA PRO A 189 5.08 -19.16 3.39
C PRO A 189 6.01 -19.77 4.45
N VAL A 190 6.67 -20.89 4.16
CA VAL A 190 7.70 -21.52 5.00
C VAL A 190 9.02 -20.73 4.97
N VAL A 191 9.30 -20.02 3.88
CA VAL A 191 10.40 -19.05 3.82
C VAL A 191 9.90 -17.76 4.45
N GLN A 192 10.41 -17.45 5.66
CA GLN A 192 10.05 -16.22 6.33
C GLN A 192 10.46 -15.03 5.46
N PRO A 193 9.53 -14.11 5.14
CA PRO A 193 9.85 -12.94 4.34
C PRO A 193 10.85 -12.07 5.12
N GLY A 194 12.11 -12.12 4.71
CA GLY A 194 13.11 -11.14 5.10
C GLY A 194 13.01 -9.89 4.22
N ALA A 195 13.61 -8.79 4.68
CA ALA A 195 13.92 -7.67 3.81
C ALA A 195 15.22 -8.02 3.06
N TYR A 196 15.15 -8.24 1.75
CA TYR A 196 16.34 -8.35 0.91
C TYR A 196 16.81 -6.94 0.56
N GLY A 197 17.88 -6.48 1.21
CA GLY A 197 18.53 -5.19 0.90
C GLY A 197 19.97 -5.43 0.49
N TRP A 198 20.23 -5.57 -0.81
CA TRP A 198 21.60 -5.64 -1.32
C TRP A 198 22.26 -4.27 -1.13
N GLU A 199 23.39 -4.20 -0.42
CA GLU A 199 24.12 -2.96 -0.09
C GLU A 199 23.33 -1.92 0.72
N ALA A 200 22.23 -2.32 1.35
CA ALA A 200 21.41 -1.41 2.12
C ALA A 200 22.07 -1.03 3.46
N ASP A 201 22.19 0.27 3.73
CA ASP A 201 22.62 0.75 5.04
C ASP A 201 21.48 0.59 6.06
N PHE A 202 21.64 -0.37 6.97
CA PHE A 202 20.75 -0.62 8.12
C PHE A 202 21.33 -0.12 9.45
N SER A 203 22.36 0.74 9.43
CA SER A 203 22.97 1.24 10.67
C SER A 203 21.94 1.88 11.59
N TYR A 204 21.91 1.46 12.86
CA TYR A 204 20.94 1.92 13.87
C TYR A 204 19.46 1.64 13.53
N ALA A 205 19.16 0.80 12.55
CA ALA A 205 17.80 0.38 12.27
C ALA A 205 17.29 -0.53 13.40
N TYR A 206 16.04 -0.31 13.82
CA TYR A 206 15.38 -1.13 14.83
C TYR A 206 14.28 -1.98 14.19
N ALA A 207 14.51 -3.28 14.16
CA ALA A 207 13.53 -4.28 13.77
C ALA A 207 13.43 -5.34 14.88
N SER A 208 12.25 -5.46 15.49
CA SER A 208 11.98 -6.48 16.51
C SER A 208 10.94 -7.49 15.98
N GLY A 209 11.40 -8.71 15.76
CA GLY A 209 10.66 -9.87 15.24
C GLY A 209 11.67 -11.01 15.07
N LYS A 210 11.26 -12.29 15.13
CA LYS A 210 12.20 -13.39 14.84
C LYS A 210 12.72 -13.18 13.41
N VAL A 211 14.00 -12.82 13.29
CA VAL A 211 14.78 -12.97 12.06
C VAL A 211 15.27 -14.41 12.12
N ILE A 212 14.78 -15.25 11.20
CA ILE A 212 15.44 -16.52 10.89
C ILE A 212 16.22 -16.28 9.61
#